data_AF-A0A2E5Y796-F1
#
_entry.id   AF-A0A2E5Y796-F1
#
_cell.length_a   1.000
_cell.length_b   1.000
_cell.length_c   1.000
_cell.angle_alpha   90.00
_cell.angle_beta   90.00
_cell.angle_gamma   90.00
#
_symmetry.space_group_name_H-M   'P 1'
#
loop_
_entity.id
_entity.type
_entity.pdbx_description
1 polymer ?
#
loop_
_entity_poly.entity_id
_entity_poly.type
_entity_poly.pdbx_seq_one_letter_code
_entity_poly.pdbx_strand_id
1 'polypeptide(L)'
;MNKTICYEYNDFLNIKKIFLHQLHNFEQVDKEAAQCSLSFIAYYEKLIIQEIADLSIVLERIYWTEEHALFCYFCCAMLENFYKSYDKPDKVINYALLKNKIRFNKISLPFNNSKFIEKLRHDINSKVINFINTPRHTSDIKKKISLLNLCRMYWVFDKLAVTTAFTLINHYNVWRVLPYYLYKPLQINHIINNLELFTPYLKILGISFFAIRLAINLGLIAKHTFSSNKKGLPISGRFFYELEKRFPEIASDAVWGSVMFCSNYILPLSLGVALTAAFLLFDIMLLMWQKEMARKNYEIKKSQYYQEIRDLDKKIMLNCANFLKYQQQCLLVREQLNELEISWQTTQATFNFNIMAAIFVALGFFVSLIAPGVGVFLGYSMCVIGAAMYMSFESYGVYKNNQLHLTQATLRQKNQNYYASLFKQTKGNFYVTLGKNLILPSIFLATFIMSWQVGLVLCSAYLTLILCQKCLAYRSKTIPIIKNDVEILPTQLTVG
;
A
#
# COMPACT_ATOMS: atom_id res chain seq x y z
N MET A 1 3.47 -31.25 -8.25
CA MET A 1 3.18 -29.82 -8.09
C MET A 1 2.77 -29.11 -9.39
N ASN A 2 3.33 -29.40 -10.58
CA ASN A 2 2.95 -28.69 -11.82
C ASN A 2 1.54 -28.99 -12.39
N LYS A 3 0.93 -30.15 -12.11
CA LYS A 3 -0.41 -30.46 -12.64
C LYS A 3 -1.54 -29.68 -11.95
N THR A 4 -1.41 -29.34 -10.67
CA THR A 4 -2.44 -28.61 -9.90
C THR A 4 -2.55 -27.16 -10.32
N ILE A 5 -1.42 -26.51 -10.63
CA ILE A 5 -1.37 -25.09 -11.03
C ILE A 5 -2.07 -24.85 -12.37
N CYS A 6 -1.96 -25.78 -13.33
CA CYS A 6 -2.58 -25.62 -14.65
C CYS A 6 -4.12 -25.51 -14.60
N TYR A 7 -4.80 -26.13 -13.63
CA TYR A 7 -6.25 -26.04 -13.53
C TYR A 7 -6.73 -24.67 -13.03
N GLU A 8 -5.88 -23.93 -12.32
CA GLU A 8 -6.32 -22.74 -11.60
C GLU A 8 -6.70 -21.59 -12.54
N TYR A 9 -6.12 -21.47 -13.73
CA TYR A 9 -6.36 -20.34 -14.67
C TYR A 9 -6.92 -20.72 -16.04
N ASN A 10 -7.18 -22.00 -16.31
CA ASN A 10 -7.61 -22.46 -17.64
C ASN A 10 -8.93 -21.83 -18.10
N ASP A 11 -9.91 -21.67 -17.22
CA ASP A 11 -11.21 -21.08 -17.59
C ASP A 11 -11.06 -19.61 -18.00
N PHE A 12 -10.25 -18.84 -17.25
CA PHE A 12 -9.93 -17.46 -17.59
C PHE A 12 -9.18 -17.38 -18.93
N LEU A 13 -8.20 -18.25 -19.14
CA LEU A 13 -7.46 -18.33 -20.39
C LEU A 13 -8.36 -18.68 -21.58
N ASN A 14 -9.32 -19.59 -21.40
CA ASN A 14 -10.29 -19.96 -22.42
C ASN A 14 -11.20 -18.78 -22.79
N ILE A 15 -11.70 -18.04 -21.79
CA ILE A 15 -12.49 -16.82 -22.05
C ILE A 15 -11.67 -15.77 -22.79
N LYS A 16 -10.41 -15.53 -22.39
CA LYS A 16 -9.51 -14.62 -23.11
C LYS A 16 -9.32 -15.04 -24.57
N LYS A 17 -9.11 -16.33 -24.84
CA LYS A 17 -8.96 -16.87 -26.19
C LYS A 17 -10.22 -16.72 -27.04
N ILE A 18 -11.39 -17.01 -26.46
CA ILE A 18 -12.68 -16.86 -27.14
C ILE A 18 -12.92 -15.39 -27.50
N PHE A 19 -12.70 -14.49 -26.54
CA PHE A 19 -12.87 -13.05 -26.73
C PHE A 19 -11.93 -12.50 -27.81
N LEU A 20 -10.64 -12.84 -27.78
CA LEU A 20 -9.68 -12.34 -28.77
C LEU A 20 -9.87 -12.89 -30.20
N HIS A 21 -10.71 -13.91 -30.38
CA HIS A 21 -11.05 -14.46 -31.69
C HIS A 21 -12.34 -13.88 -32.29
N GLN A 22 -13.15 -13.20 -31.48
CA GLN A 22 -14.42 -12.61 -31.90
C GLN A 22 -14.23 -11.11 -32.16
N LEU A 23 -14.87 -10.60 -33.21
CA LEU A 23 -14.92 -9.17 -33.46
C LEU A 23 -15.99 -8.56 -32.57
N HIS A 24 -15.58 -7.72 -31.62
CA HIS A 24 -16.48 -7.08 -30.68
C HIS A 24 -16.53 -5.56 -30.90
N ASN A 25 -17.69 -4.96 -30.65
CA ASN A 25 -17.80 -3.53 -30.36
C ASN A 25 -18.01 -3.30 -28.85
N PHE A 26 -17.81 -2.07 -28.36
CA PHE A 26 -17.92 -1.77 -26.92
C PHE A 26 -19.28 -2.18 -26.30
N GLU A 27 -20.38 -2.09 -27.04
CA GLU A 27 -21.71 -2.47 -26.54
C GLU A 27 -21.86 -3.98 -26.36
N GLN A 28 -21.30 -4.77 -27.28
CA GLN A 28 -21.22 -6.22 -27.16
C GLN A 28 -20.35 -6.61 -25.96
N VAL A 29 -19.20 -5.94 -25.79
CA VAL A 29 -18.30 -6.19 -24.65
C VAL A 29 -19.00 -5.93 -23.31
N ASP A 30 -19.78 -4.85 -23.20
CA ASP A 30 -20.57 -4.57 -21.98
C ASP A 30 -21.63 -5.66 -21.72
N LYS A 31 -22.31 -6.15 -22.76
CA LYS A 31 -23.29 -7.23 -22.65
C LYS A 31 -22.65 -8.54 -22.20
N GLU A 32 -21.53 -8.93 -22.80
CA GLU A 32 -20.79 -10.14 -22.44
C GLU A 32 -20.23 -10.06 -21.02
N ALA A 33 -19.65 -8.91 -20.64
CA ALA A 33 -19.15 -8.70 -19.29
C ALA A 33 -20.25 -8.75 -18.22
N ALA A 34 -21.50 -8.39 -18.58
CA ALA A 34 -22.66 -8.52 -17.71
C ALA A 34 -23.17 -9.97 -17.60
N GLN A 35 -22.88 -10.82 -18.58
CA GLN A 35 -23.22 -12.25 -18.57
C GLN A 35 -22.22 -13.10 -17.78
N CYS A 36 -20.99 -12.61 -17.57
CA CYS A 36 -20.01 -13.29 -16.74
C CYS A 36 -20.53 -13.50 -15.31
N SER A 37 -20.45 -14.73 -14.82
CA SER A 37 -20.95 -15.06 -13.49
C SER A 37 -20.11 -14.39 -12.40
N LEU A 38 -20.77 -13.94 -11.33
CA LEU A 38 -20.07 -13.34 -10.18
C LEU A 38 -19.13 -14.33 -9.48
N SER A 39 -19.42 -15.64 -9.55
CA SER A 39 -18.55 -16.70 -9.04
C SER A 39 -17.24 -16.76 -9.81
N PHE A 40 -17.31 -16.72 -11.14
CA PHE A 40 -16.13 -16.66 -12.01
C PHE A 40 -15.28 -15.43 -11.66
N ILE A 41 -15.88 -14.23 -11.63
CA ILE A 41 -15.13 -13.00 -11.35
C ILE A 41 -14.55 -13.00 -9.92
N ALA A 42 -15.26 -13.55 -8.93
CA ALA A 42 -14.74 -13.66 -7.56
C ALA A 42 -13.50 -14.56 -7.49
N TYR A 43 -13.56 -15.72 -8.15
CA TYR A 43 -12.47 -16.68 -8.20
C TYR A 43 -11.25 -16.12 -8.95
N TYR A 44 -11.50 -15.42 -10.06
CA TYR A 44 -10.47 -14.84 -10.93
C TYR A 44 -10.12 -13.38 -10.62
N GLU A 45 -10.64 -12.78 -9.54
CA GLU A 45 -10.52 -11.33 -9.24
C GLU A 45 -9.06 -10.87 -9.32
N LYS A 46 -8.15 -11.59 -8.66
CA LYS A 46 -6.71 -11.26 -8.63
C LYS A 46 -6.07 -11.35 -10.02
N LEU A 47 -6.43 -12.37 -10.81
CA LEU A 47 -5.88 -12.60 -12.15
C LEU A 47 -6.38 -11.54 -13.15
N ILE A 48 -7.64 -11.12 -13.05
CA ILE A 48 -8.24 -10.05 -13.88
C ILE A 48 -7.62 -8.70 -13.53
N ILE A 49 -7.46 -8.38 -12.24
CA ILE A 49 -6.81 -7.13 -11.81
C ILE A 49 -5.37 -7.06 -12.32
N GLN A 50 -4.62 -8.17 -12.17
CA GLN A 50 -3.25 -8.26 -12.65
C GLN A 50 -3.18 -8.14 -14.18
N GLU A 51 -4.10 -8.79 -14.92
CA GLU A 51 -4.19 -8.67 -16.37
C GLU A 51 -4.41 -7.22 -16.82
N ILE A 52 -5.32 -6.49 -16.19
CA ILE A 52 -5.56 -5.07 -16.49
C ILE A 52 -4.30 -4.24 -16.21
N ALA A 53 -3.65 -4.47 -15.06
CA ALA A 53 -2.45 -3.74 -14.68
C ALA A 53 -1.34 -3.95 -15.74
N ASP A 54 -1.00 -5.20 -16.04
CA ASP A 54 0.08 -5.54 -16.97
C ASP A 54 -0.27 -5.08 -18.39
N LEU A 55 -1.51 -5.32 -18.85
CA LEU A 55 -1.94 -4.93 -20.19
C LEU A 55 -1.98 -3.42 -20.39
N SER A 56 -2.45 -2.65 -19.39
CA SER A 56 -2.50 -1.20 -19.48
C SER A 56 -1.10 -0.58 -19.65
N ILE A 57 -0.12 -1.06 -18.88
CA ILE A 57 1.28 -0.59 -18.97
C ILE A 57 1.91 -0.98 -20.31
N VAL A 58 1.59 -2.15 -20.85
CA VAL A 58 2.12 -2.61 -22.15
C VAL A 58 1.51 -1.85 -23.31
N LEU A 59 0.19 -1.64 -23.31
CA LEU A 59 -0.53 -0.88 -24.34
C LEU A 59 -0.04 0.57 -24.45
N GLU A 60 0.40 1.16 -23.33
CA GLU A 60 1.00 2.50 -23.33
C GLU A 60 2.38 2.57 -24.01
N ARG A 61 3.12 1.46 -24.15
CA ARG A 61 4.55 1.47 -24.54
C ARG A 61 4.86 0.97 -25.95
N ILE A 62 4.07 0.03 -26.47
CA ILE A 62 4.45 -0.74 -27.66
C ILE A 62 3.53 -0.40 -28.82
N TYR A 63 2.27 -0.78 -28.75
CA TYR A 63 1.28 -0.47 -29.77
C TYR A 63 -0.13 -0.76 -29.27
N TRP A 64 -1.06 0.14 -29.57
CA TRP A 64 -2.47 -0.05 -29.25
C TRP A 64 -3.12 -0.88 -30.35
N THR A 65 -3.54 -2.10 -30.04
CA THR A 65 -4.41 -2.88 -30.93
C THR A 65 -5.81 -2.85 -30.34
N GLU A 66 -6.80 -2.66 -31.21
CA GLU A 66 -8.21 -2.54 -30.81
C GLU A 66 -8.68 -3.77 -30.04
N GLU A 67 -8.29 -4.97 -30.46
CA GLU A 67 -8.62 -6.24 -29.80
C GLU A 67 -8.18 -6.27 -28.32
N HIS A 68 -6.93 -5.87 -28.03
CA HIS A 68 -6.40 -5.87 -26.67
C HIS A 68 -6.94 -4.70 -25.85
N ALA A 69 -7.23 -3.56 -26.48
CA ALA A 69 -7.94 -2.45 -25.84
C ALA A 69 -9.33 -2.89 -25.39
N LEU A 70 -10.08 -3.55 -26.28
CA LEU A 70 -11.40 -4.11 -26.00
C LEU A 70 -11.34 -5.19 -24.92
N PHE A 71 -10.30 -6.03 -24.91
CA PHE A 71 -10.13 -7.03 -23.85
C PHE A 71 -9.81 -6.39 -22.49
N CYS A 72 -9.00 -5.32 -22.47
CA CYS A 72 -8.77 -4.53 -21.25
C CYS A 72 -10.08 -3.87 -20.78
N TYR A 73 -10.87 -3.33 -21.70
CA TYR A 73 -12.19 -2.77 -21.43
C TYR A 73 -13.14 -3.83 -20.85
N PHE A 74 -13.18 -5.03 -21.45
CA PHE A 74 -13.95 -6.19 -20.99
C PHE A 74 -13.60 -6.54 -19.54
N CYS A 75 -12.31 -6.66 -19.23
CA CYS A 75 -11.84 -6.91 -17.88
C CYS A 75 -12.29 -5.82 -16.89
N CYS A 76 -12.24 -4.55 -17.31
CA CYS A 76 -12.72 -3.44 -16.49
C CYS A 76 -14.24 -3.50 -16.29
N ALA A 77 -15.02 -3.85 -17.32
CA ALA A 77 -16.48 -4.01 -17.24
C ALA A 77 -16.88 -5.15 -16.31
N MET A 78 -16.18 -6.29 -16.37
CA MET A 78 -16.38 -7.39 -15.41
C MET A 78 -16.15 -6.91 -13.96
N LEU A 79 -15.05 -6.21 -13.69
CA LEU A 79 -14.75 -5.71 -12.35
C LEU A 79 -15.70 -4.60 -11.89
N GLU A 80 -16.16 -3.73 -12.79
CA GLU A 80 -17.17 -2.73 -12.50
C GLU A 80 -18.48 -3.39 -12.03
N ASN A 81 -18.99 -4.35 -12.80
CA ASN A 81 -20.21 -5.11 -12.48
C ASN A 81 -20.06 -5.90 -11.18
N PHE A 82 -18.89 -6.51 -10.98
CA PHE A 82 -18.55 -7.21 -9.76
C PHE A 82 -18.56 -6.25 -8.55
N TYR A 83 -17.86 -5.13 -8.61
CA TYR A 83 -17.80 -4.19 -7.47
C TYR A 83 -19.11 -3.44 -7.22
N LYS A 84 -19.93 -3.25 -8.25
CA LYS A 84 -21.31 -2.76 -8.11
C LYS A 84 -22.14 -3.74 -7.28
N SER A 85 -22.00 -5.04 -7.53
CA SER A 85 -22.66 -6.11 -6.76
C SER A 85 -22.13 -6.26 -5.33
N TYR A 86 -20.93 -5.73 -5.04
CA TYR A 86 -20.31 -5.74 -3.72
C TYR A 86 -20.43 -4.42 -2.96
N ASP A 87 -21.20 -3.45 -3.48
CA ASP A 87 -21.42 -2.14 -2.83
C ASP A 87 -20.10 -1.41 -2.54
N LYS A 88 -19.20 -1.39 -3.54
CA LYS A 88 -17.90 -0.70 -3.47
C LYS A 88 -17.84 0.47 -4.47
N PRO A 89 -18.52 1.59 -4.19
CA PRO A 89 -18.71 2.68 -5.15
C PRO A 89 -17.38 3.26 -5.66
N ASP A 90 -16.37 3.39 -4.81
CA ASP A 90 -15.04 3.88 -5.21
C ASP A 90 -14.41 3.01 -6.30
N LYS A 91 -14.54 1.69 -6.18
CA LYS A 91 -14.00 0.76 -7.17
C LYS A 91 -14.80 0.81 -8.47
N VAL A 92 -16.12 0.91 -8.38
CA VAL A 92 -17.00 1.09 -9.56
C VAL A 92 -16.57 2.34 -10.33
N ILE A 93 -16.41 3.48 -9.63
CA ILE A 93 -15.94 4.74 -10.23
C ILE A 93 -14.57 4.55 -10.88
N ASN A 94 -13.62 3.89 -10.20
CA ASN A 94 -12.27 3.69 -10.74
C ASN A 94 -12.27 2.87 -12.03
N TYR A 95 -13.01 1.75 -12.09
CA TYR A 95 -13.07 0.93 -13.29
C TYR A 95 -13.92 1.57 -14.39
N ALA A 96 -14.98 2.31 -14.05
CA ALA A 96 -15.74 3.10 -15.02
C ALA A 96 -14.86 4.21 -15.66
N LEU A 97 -14.04 4.89 -14.86
CA LEU A 97 -13.07 5.86 -15.37
C LEU A 97 -12.03 5.20 -16.28
N LEU A 98 -11.55 4.00 -15.94
CA LEU A 98 -10.60 3.25 -16.75
C LEU A 98 -11.23 2.80 -18.08
N LYS A 99 -12.47 2.28 -18.04
CA LYS A 99 -13.27 1.95 -19.23
C LYS A 99 -13.44 3.15 -20.15
N ASN A 100 -13.85 4.30 -19.60
CA ASN A 100 -14.05 5.51 -20.38
C ASN A 100 -12.75 5.99 -21.02
N LYS A 101 -11.62 5.91 -20.31
CA LYS A 101 -10.30 6.21 -20.89
C LYS A 101 -9.97 5.32 -22.08
N ILE A 102 -10.26 4.02 -21.98
CA ILE A 102 -10.04 3.06 -23.07
C ILE A 102 -10.99 3.34 -24.25
N ARG A 103 -12.28 3.60 -23.99
CA ARG A 103 -13.31 3.79 -25.03
C ARG A 103 -13.06 5.02 -25.91
N PHE A 104 -12.59 6.12 -25.34
CA PHE A 104 -12.51 7.39 -26.06
C PHE A 104 -11.22 7.58 -26.86
N ASN A 105 -10.28 6.62 -26.89
CA ASN A 105 -9.04 6.62 -27.69
C ASN A 105 -8.27 7.97 -27.79
N LYS A 106 -8.44 8.91 -26.85
CA LYS A 106 -7.69 10.17 -26.76
C LYS A 106 -6.42 9.97 -25.97
N ILE A 107 -5.51 9.22 -26.57
CA ILE A 107 -4.12 9.09 -26.17
C ILE A 107 -3.32 9.28 -27.47
N SER A 108 -3.07 10.50 -27.94
CA SER A 108 -1.86 11.18 -27.49
C SER A 108 -1.88 11.34 -25.98
N LEU A 109 -1.14 10.45 -25.32
CA LEU A 109 -0.60 10.79 -24.02
C LEU A 109 0.65 11.61 -24.35
N PRO A 110 0.64 12.96 -24.34
CA PRO A 110 1.72 13.59 -23.64
C PRO A 110 1.54 13.16 -22.19
N PHE A 111 2.03 11.96 -21.88
CA PHE A 111 2.28 11.58 -20.53
C PHE A 111 3.46 12.43 -20.10
N ASN A 112 3.13 13.67 -19.70
CA ASN A 112 3.81 14.23 -18.55
C ASN A 112 3.41 13.32 -17.38
N ASN A 113 4.12 12.18 -17.29
CA ASN A 113 3.91 11.04 -16.41
C ASN A 113 3.95 11.40 -14.93
N SER A 114 4.31 12.65 -14.62
CA SER A 114 3.95 13.27 -13.35
C SER A 114 2.45 13.12 -13.08
N LYS A 115 1.54 13.30 -14.05
CA LYS A 115 0.09 13.42 -13.80
C LYS A 115 -0.67 12.12 -13.52
N PHE A 116 -0.32 10.92 -14.01
CA PHE A 116 -1.06 9.68 -13.62
C PHE A 116 -0.50 9.02 -12.37
N ILE A 117 0.82 9.01 -12.20
CA ILE A 117 1.42 8.69 -10.89
C ILE A 117 1.00 9.75 -9.88
N GLU A 118 0.89 11.03 -10.25
CA GLU A 118 0.26 12.03 -9.38
C GLU A 118 -1.24 11.86 -9.27
N LYS A 119 -1.97 11.28 -10.23
CA LYS A 119 -3.42 11.03 -10.13
C LYS A 119 -3.71 9.79 -9.30
N LEU A 120 -2.81 8.80 -9.28
CA LEU A 120 -2.76 7.70 -8.31
C LEU A 120 -2.30 8.19 -6.93
N ARG A 121 -1.29 9.07 -6.87
CA ARG A 121 -0.91 9.82 -5.65
C ARG A 121 -2.03 10.76 -5.21
N HIS A 122 -2.88 11.24 -6.12
CA HIS A 122 -4.03 12.09 -5.87
C HIS A 122 -5.29 11.28 -5.60
N ASP A 123 -5.41 10.02 -6.02
CA ASP A 123 -6.46 9.08 -5.59
C ASP A 123 -6.10 8.47 -4.24
N ILE A 124 -4.81 8.50 -3.89
CA ILE A 124 -4.29 8.28 -2.53
C ILE A 124 -4.40 9.57 -1.69
N ASN A 125 -4.24 10.78 -2.26
CA ASN A 125 -4.39 12.06 -1.53
C ASN A 125 -5.84 12.57 -1.46
N SER A 126 -6.75 12.20 -2.36
CA SER A 126 -8.18 12.53 -2.32
C SER A 126 -8.90 11.69 -1.29
N LYS A 127 -8.41 10.46 -1.02
CA LYS A 127 -8.71 9.71 0.21
C LYS A 127 -8.32 10.46 1.48
N VAL A 128 -7.41 11.42 1.39
CA VAL A 128 -7.05 12.30 2.50
C VAL A 128 -7.87 13.62 2.54
N ILE A 129 -8.56 14.00 1.47
CA ILE A 129 -9.55 15.10 1.52
C ILE A 129 -10.92 14.55 1.96
N ASN A 130 -11.23 13.29 1.62
CA ASN A 130 -12.28 12.49 2.26
C ASN A 130 -11.99 12.18 3.74
N PHE A 131 -10.77 12.43 4.24
CA PHE A 131 -10.36 12.26 5.64
C PHE A 131 -11.09 13.16 6.61
N ILE A 132 -11.52 14.34 6.15
CA ILE A 132 -12.20 15.37 6.94
C ILE A 132 -13.71 15.30 6.73
N ASN A 133 -14.18 14.94 5.54
CA ASN A 133 -15.60 15.06 5.20
C ASN A 133 -16.41 13.75 5.15
N THR A 134 -15.85 12.58 5.50
CA THR A 134 -16.72 11.38 5.61
C THR A 134 -16.24 10.26 6.57
N PRO A 135 -17.08 9.77 7.49
CA PRO A 135 -16.95 8.45 8.10
C PRO A 135 -17.87 7.42 7.40
N ARG A 136 -17.94 7.38 6.06
CA ARG A 136 -18.84 6.45 5.33
C ARG A 136 -18.20 5.13 4.91
N HIS A 137 -16.87 4.98 4.98
CA HIS A 137 -16.19 3.74 4.54
C HIS A 137 -15.43 3.06 5.69
N THR A 138 -15.86 1.83 6.00
CA THR A 138 -15.28 0.97 7.04
C THR A 138 -13.79 0.67 6.82
N SER A 139 -13.34 0.61 5.56
CA SER A 139 -11.93 0.40 5.22
C SER A 139 -11.03 1.56 5.65
N ASP A 140 -11.52 2.80 5.60
CA ASP A 140 -10.73 3.98 5.97
C ASP A 140 -10.66 4.15 7.48
N ILE A 141 -11.77 3.86 8.18
CA ILE A 141 -11.79 3.76 9.65
C ILE A 141 -10.76 2.73 10.10
N LYS A 142 -10.73 1.54 9.47
CA LYS A 142 -9.74 0.50 9.76
C LYS A 142 -8.30 1.00 9.60
N LYS A 143 -7.99 1.66 8.48
CA LYS A 143 -6.65 2.24 8.24
C LYS A 143 -6.27 3.28 9.29
N LYS A 144 -7.20 4.16 9.66
CA LYS A 144 -7.00 5.16 10.72
C LYS A 144 -6.71 4.49 12.06
N ILE A 145 -7.47 3.45 12.44
CA ILE A 145 -7.23 2.71 13.68
C ILE A 145 -5.87 2.01 13.66
N SER A 146 -5.47 1.41 12.54
CA SER A 146 -4.14 0.82 12.39
C SER A 146 -3.03 1.86 12.58
N LEU A 147 -3.19 3.05 12.01
CA LEU A 147 -2.25 4.16 12.18
C LEU A 147 -2.20 4.63 13.65
N LEU A 148 -3.36 4.82 14.29
CA LEU A 148 -3.44 5.19 15.70
C LEU A 148 -2.78 4.16 16.62
N ASN A 149 -2.94 2.86 16.31
CA ASN A 149 -2.26 1.82 17.06
C ASN A 149 -0.74 1.86 16.86
N LEU A 150 -0.27 2.19 15.66
CA LEU A 150 1.15 2.38 15.40
C LEU A 150 1.70 3.61 16.15
N CYS A 151 0.99 4.74 16.15
CA CYS A 151 1.34 5.91 16.95
C CYS A 151 1.37 5.59 18.46
N ARG A 152 0.40 4.79 18.95
CA ARG A 152 0.37 4.32 20.33
C ARG A 152 1.59 3.45 20.66
N MET A 153 1.95 2.49 19.81
CA MET A 153 3.16 1.67 20.01
C MET A 153 4.41 2.56 20.07
N TYR A 154 4.51 3.51 19.15
CA TYR A 154 5.59 4.48 19.13
C TYR A 154 5.67 5.25 20.46
N TRP A 155 4.55 5.81 20.93
CA TRP A 155 4.46 6.49 22.23
C TRP A 155 4.88 5.60 23.41
N VAL A 156 4.52 4.32 23.40
CA VAL A 156 4.93 3.37 24.45
C VAL A 156 6.45 3.18 24.47
N PHE A 157 7.09 3.03 23.30
CA PHE A 157 8.54 2.89 23.20
C PHE A 157 9.27 4.15 23.62
N ASP A 158 8.78 5.28 23.14
CA ASP A 158 9.22 6.62 23.48
C ASP A 158 9.19 6.88 25.00
N LYS A 159 8.03 6.62 25.62
CA LYS A 159 7.84 6.72 27.06
C LYS A 159 8.83 5.83 27.80
N LEU A 160 8.99 4.59 27.36
CA LEU A 160 9.90 3.63 27.98
C LEU A 160 11.35 4.15 27.93
N ALA A 161 11.82 4.57 26.76
CA ALA A 161 13.17 5.08 26.58
C ALA A 161 13.44 6.31 27.44
N VAL A 162 12.51 7.26 27.47
CA VAL A 162 12.64 8.48 28.27
C VAL A 162 12.62 8.17 29.75
N THR A 163 11.73 7.30 30.21
CA THR A 163 11.68 6.88 31.62
C THR A 163 12.99 6.22 32.02
N THR A 164 13.50 5.28 31.21
CA THR A 164 14.79 4.63 31.48
C THR A 164 15.93 5.64 31.46
N ALA A 165 15.96 6.58 30.51
CA ALA A 165 16.98 7.62 30.43
C ALA A 165 17.02 8.47 31.71
N PHE A 166 15.86 8.94 32.16
CA PHE A 166 15.74 9.74 33.37
C PHE A 166 16.09 8.94 34.63
N THR A 167 15.69 7.66 34.69
CA THR A 167 16.07 6.77 35.80
C THR A 167 17.59 6.55 35.85
N LEU A 168 18.25 6.38 34.71
CA LEU A 168 19.72 6.26 34.65
C LEU A 168 20.40 7.58 35.03
N ILE A 169 19.93 8.71 34.52
CA ILE A 169 20.42 10.04 34.89
C ILE A 169 20.32 10.25 36.40
N ASN A 170 19.19 9.83 37.01
CA ASN A 170 18.98 9.89 38.45
C ASN A 170 19.94 8.96 39.20
N HIS A 171 20.06 7.70 38.77
CA HIS A 171 20.92 6.69 39.38
C HIS A 171 22.40 7.11 39.40
N TYR A 172 22.90 7.66 38.28
CA TYR A 172 24.29 8.13 38.17
C TYR A 172 24.50 9.56 38.69
N ASN A 173 23.47 10.20 39.27
CA ASN A 173 23.52 11.59 39.73
C ASN A 173 24.02 12.61 38.67
N VAL A 174 23.90 12.30 37.37
CA VAL A 174 24.35 13.16 36.26
C VAL A 174 23.60 14.50 36.27
N TRP A 175 22.37 14.48 36.77
CA TRP A 175 21.56 15.69 36.95
C TRP A 175 22.15 16.68 37.94
N ARG A 176 23.14 16.33 38.77
CA ARG A 176 23.80 17.32 39.66
C ARG A 176 24.65 18.33 38.88
N VAL A 177 25.07 17.99 37.65
CA VAL A 177 25.87 18.86 36.77
C VAL A 177 24.97 19.76 35.90
N LEU A 178 23.76 19.31 35.55
CA LEU A 178 22.82 20.04 34.68
C LEU A 178 22.33 21.41 35.23
N PRO A 179 22.09 21.60 36.55
CA PRO A 179 21.65 22.87 37.12
C PRO A 179 22.60 24.03 36.85
N TYR A 180 23.90 23.75 36.70
CA TYR A 180 24.89 24.75 36.30
C TYR A 180 24.56 25.38 34.94
N TYR A 181 23.90 24.63 34.05
CA TYR A 181 23.52 25.06 32.71
C TYR A 181 22.04 25.45 32.58
N LEU A 182 21.15 24.91 33.41
CA LEU A 182 19.70 25.03 33.23
C LEU A 182 18.97 25.97 34.21
N TYR A 183 19.65 26.62 35.16
CA TYR A 183 19.10 27.60 36.12
C TYR A 183 17.89 27.14 36.97
N LYS A 184 17.39 25.91 36.79
CA LYS A 184 16.29 25.31 37.56
C LYS A 184 16.58 23.84 37.89
N PRO A 185 16.28 23.38 39.12
CA PRO A 185 16.38 21.97 39.46
C PRO A 185 15.34 21.17 38.67
N LEU A 186 15.81 20.19 37.90
CA LEU A 186 14.95 19.26 37.17
C LEU A 186 14.29 18.29 38.16
N GLN A 187 12.96 18.36 38.28
CA GLN A 187 12.19 17.40 39.08
C GLN A 187 11.96 16.10 38.27
N ILE A 188 13.00 15.26 38.19
CA ILE A 188 12.99 14.03 37.37
C ILE A 188 11.81 13.11 37.72
N ASN A 189 11.53 12.92 39.01
CA ASN A 189 10.41 12.06 39.45
C ASN A 189 9.05 12.60 39.01
N HIS A 190 8.87 13.92 38.96
CA HIS A 190 7.63 14.52 38.45
C HIS A 190 7.46 14.28 36.94
N ILE A 191 8.55 14.34 36.16
CA ILE A 191 8.53 14.04 34.73
C ILE A 191 8.16 12.55 34.50
N ILE A 192 8.78 11.64 35.25
CA ILE A 192 8.49 10.20 35.18
C ILE A 192 7.01 9.95 35.54
N ASN A 193 6.54 10.47 36.68
CA ASN A 193 5.16 10.29 37.11
C ASN A 193 4.16 10.81 36.06
N ASN A 194 4.42 11.97 35.47
CA ASN A 194 3.55 12.54 34.43
C ASN A 194 3.50 11.68 33.17
N LEU A 195 4.61 11.04 32.80
CA LEU A 195 4.62 10.09 31.69
C LEU A 195 3.85 8.81 32.03
N GLU A 196 3.91 8.36 33.28
CA GLU A 196 3.21 7.17 33.73
C GLU A 196 1.69 7.34 33.82
N LEU A 197 1.18 8.57 34.05
CA LEU A 197 -0.26 8.88 34.07
C LEU A 197 -1.01 8.39 32.82
N PHE A 198 -0.35 8.36 31.67
CA PHE A 198 -0.96 7.93 30.41
C PHE A 198 -1.00 6.39 30.23
N THR A 199 -0.29 5.64 31.08
CA THR A 199 -0.14 4.19 30.93
C THR A 199 -1.47 3.42 30.93
N PRO A 200 -2.43 3.69 31.83
CA PRO A 200 -3.71 2.99 31.83
C PRO A 200 -4.47 3.20 30.52
N TYR A 201 -4.49 4.43 30.01
CA TYR A 201 -5.14 4.77 28.75
C TYR A 201 -4.49 4.08 27.55
N LEU A 202 -3.16 4.04 27.49
CA LEU A 202 -2.43 3.36 26.41
C LEU A 202 -2.66 1.84 26.40
N LYS A 203 -2.84 1.22 27.58
CA LYS A 203 -3.20 -0.21 27.69
C LYS A 203 -4.60 -0.47 27.14
N ILE A 204 -5.59 0.31 27.57
CA ILE A 204 -6.97 0.21 27.09
C ILE A 204 -7.02 0.43 25.58
N LEU A 205 -6.42 1.52 25.08
CA LEU A 205 -6.37 1.84 23.65
C LEU A 205 -5.73 0.72 22.83
N GLY A 206 -4.68 0.08 23.35
CA GLY A 206 -4.04 -1.05 22.67
C GLY A 206 -5.02 -2.18 22.39
N ILE A 207 -5.79 -2.60 23.40
CA ILE A 207 -6.79 -3.66 23.25
C ILE A 207 -7.96 -3.19 22.38
N SER A 208 -8.48 -1.98 22.64
CA SER A 208 -9.62 -1.44 21.91
C SER A 208 -9.35 -1.31 20.42
N PHE A 209 -8.16 -0.89 20.00
CA PHE A 209 -7.83 -0.78 18.58
C PHE A 209 -7.87 -2.13 17.85
N PHE A 210 -7.33 -3.19 18.45
CA PHE A 210 -7.41 -4.54 17.87
C PHE A 210 -8.84 -5.08 17.90
N ALA A 211 -9.56 -4.90 19.01
CA ALA A 211 -10.95 -5.35 19.14
C ALA A 211 -11.88 -4.67 18.12
N ILE A 212 -11.76 -3.35 17.93
CA ILE A 212 -12.57 -2.61 16.96
C ILE A 212 -12.22 -3.06 15.53
N ARG A 213 -10.94 -3.23 15.20
CA ARG A 213 -10.54 -3.73 13.87
C ARG A 213 -11.06 -5.14 13.60
N LEU A 214 -10.98 -6.02 14.61
CA LEU A 214 -11.53 -7.36 14.54
C LEU A 214 -13.05 -7.32 14.29
N ALA A 215 -13.78 -6.53 15.06
CA ALA A 215 -15.22 -6.35 14.91
C ALA A 215 -15.59 -5.80 13.53
N ILE A 216 -14.84 -4.83 13.00
CA ILE A 216 -15.03 -4.30 11.63
C ILE A 216 -14.83 -5.41 10.60
N ASN A 217 -13.75 -6.20 10.72
CA ASN A 217 -13.44 -7.28 9.79
C ASN A 217 -14.50 -8.40 9.82
N LEU A 218 -14.96 -8.80 11.00
CA LEU A 218 -16.04 -9.76 11.18
C LEU A 218 -17.38 -9.21 10.65
N GLY A 219 -17.71 -7.95 10.94
CA GLY A 219 -18.89 -7.27 10.41
C GLY A 219 -18.87 -7.16 8.88
N LEU A 220 -17.70 -6.94 8.27
CA LEU A 220 -17.54 -6.96 6.82
C LEU A 220 -17.74 -8.36 6.22
N ILE A 221 -17.25 -9.41 6.88
CA ILE A 221 -17.54 -10.80 6.47
C ILE A 221 -19.04 -11.04 6.54
N ALA A 222 -19.68 -10.76 7.68
CA ALA A 222 -21.12 -10.94 7.84
C ALA A 222 -21.93 -10.14 6.78
N LYS A 223 -21.63 -8.85 6.59
CA LYS A 223 -22.28 -8.00 5.57
C LYS A 223 -22.15 -8.62 4.18
N HIS A 224 -20.95 -9.02 3.77
CA HIS A 224 -20.73 -9.51 2.40
C HIS A 224 -21.15 -10.97 2.19
N THR A 225 -21.29 -11.75 3.26
CA THR A 225 -21.85 -13.11 3.25
C THR A 225 -23.38 -13.07 3.15
N PHE A 226 -24.07 -12.29 4.00
CA PHE A 226 -25.53 -12.33 4.12
C PHE A 226 -26.27 -11.24 3.34
N SER A 227 -25.80 -9.99 3.33
CA SER A 227 -26.56 -8.83 2.81
C SER A 227 -26.39 -8.59 1.30
N SER A 228 -25.85 -9.57 0.59
CA SER A 228 -25.49 -9.36 -0.80
C SER A 228 -26.54 -9.99 -1.72
N ASN A 229 -27.24 -9.15 -2.50
CA ASN A 229 -28.16 -9.51 -3.59
C ASN A 229 -27.46 -10.22 -4.78
N LYS A 230 -26.35 -10.92 -4.50
CA LYS A 230 -25.54 -11.64 -5.47
C LYS A 230 -26.32 -12.88 -5.90
N LYS A 231 -26.72 -12.95 -7.16
CA LYS A 231 -27.14 -14.21 -7.77
C LYS A 231 -25.85 -14.98 -8.15
N GLY A 232 -25.72 -16.26 -7.77
CA GLY A 232 -24.69 -17.16 -8.33
C GLY A 232 -23.58 -17.73 -7.43
N LEU A 233 -23.42 -17.28 -6.18
CA LEU A 233 -22.48 -17.92 -5.21
C LEU A 233 -23.25 -18.47 -4.00
N PRO A 234 -23.00 -19.70 -3.54
CA PRO A 234 -23.56 -20.20 -2.27
C PRO A 234 -23.01 -19.37 -1.10
N ILE A 235 -23.78 -19.28 -0.01
CA ILE A 235 -23.42 -18.50 1.19
C ILE A 235 -22.08 -18.97 1.77
N SER A 236 -21.84 -20.29 1.79
CA SER A 236 -20.57 -20.87 2.23
C SER A 236 -19.38 -20.40 1.39
N GLY A 237 -19.51 -20.42 0.06
CA GLY A 237 -18.49 -19.92 -0.86
C GLY A 237 -18.17 -18.44 -0.65
N ARG A 238 -19.19 -17.61 -0.40
CA ARG A 238 -19.00 -16.19 -0.06
C ARG A 238 -18.26 -16.02 1.26
N PHE A 239 -18.63 -16.80 2.27
CA PHE A 239 -17.99 -16.76 3.58
C PHE A 239 -16.51 -17.12 3.50
N PHE A 240 -16.17 -18.25 2.87
CA PHE A 240 -14.77 -18.67 2.73
C PHE A 240 -13.94 -17.68 1.92
N TYR A 241 -14.50 -17.13 0.83
CA TYR A 241 -13.83 -16.10 0.05
C TYR A 241 -13.56 -14.82 0.86
N GLU A 242 -14.55 -14.32 1.61
CA GLU A 242 -14.37 -13.11 2.43
C GLU A 242 -13.45 -13.37 3.65
N LEU A 243 -13.47 -14.59 4.19
CA LEU A 243 -12.60 -15.05 5.26
C LEU A 243 -11.15 -15.12 4.78
N GLU A 244 -10.87 -15.84 3.69
CA GLU A 244 -9.52 -15.98 3.12
C GLU A 244 -8.90 -14.60 2.83
N LYS A 245 -9.70 -13.69 2.27
CA LYS A 245 -9.29 -12.32 1.95
C LYS A 245 -8.85 -11.50 3.17
N ARG A 246 -9.43 -11.75 4.35
CA ARG A 246 -9.18 -10.98 5.58
C ARG A 246 -8.45 -11.76 6.65
N PHE A 247 -8.23 -13.06 6.44
CA PHE A 247 -7.66 -13.95 7.44
C PHE A 247 -6.35 -13.42 8.05
N PRO A 248 -5.38 -12.90 7.26
CA PRO A 248 -4.15 -12.38 7.87
C PRO A 248 -4.41 -11.22 8.84
N GLU A 249 -5.35 -10.33 8.52
CA GLU A 249 -5.70 -9.20 9.39
C GLU A 249 -6.48 -9.67 10.62
N ILE A 250 -7.43 -10.59 10.46
CA ILE A 250 -8.22 -11.17 11.55
C ILE A 250 -7.32 -11.93 12.52
N ALA A 251 -6.41 -12.75 12.00
CA ALA A 251 -5.45 -13.49 12.79
C ALA A 251 -4.55 -12.52 13.59
N SER A 252 -4.02 -11.48 12.94
CA SER A 252 -3.26 -10.44 13.62
C SER A 252 -4.06 -9.75 14.72
N ASP A 253 -5.28 -9.30 14.43
CA ASP A 253 -6.13 -8.56 15.38
C ASP A 253 -6.57 -9.44 16.56
N ALA A 254 -6.92 -10.70 16.33
CA ALA A 254 -7.32 -11.64 17.37
C ALA A 254 -6.15 -12.02 18.27
N VAL A 255 -4.99 -12.33 17.68
CA VAL A 255 -3.78 -12.68 18.43
C VAL A 255 -3.32 -11.50 19.27
N TRP A 256 -3.14 -10.33 18.67
CA TRP A 256 -2.66 -9.16 19.41
C TRP A 256 -3.66 -8.62 20.42
N GLY A 257 -4.97 -8.66 20.14
CA GLY A 257 -6.00 -8.33 21.11
C GLY A 257 -5.91 -9.24 22.35
N SER A 258 -5.75 -10.55 22.13
CA SER A 258 -5.62 -11.54 23.21
C SER A 258 -4.31 -11.37 23.99
N VAL A 259 -3.19 -11.23 23.28
CA VAL A 259 -1.86 -11.03 23.89
C VAL A 259 -1.85 -9.77 24.74
N MET A 260 -2.39 -8.66 24.24
CA MET A 260 -2.48 -7.39 24.98
C MET A 260 -3.43 -7.48 26.17
N PHE A 261 -4.53 -8.21 26.06
CA PHE A 261 -5.44 -8.44 27.19
C PHE A 261 -4.75 -9.25 28.29
N CYS A 262 -4.16 -10.38 27.93
CA CYS A 262 -3.44 -11.25 28.86
C CYS A 262 -2.25 -10.54 29.51
N SER A 263 -1.40 -9.87 28.72
CA SER A 263 -0.18 -9.24 29.22
C SER A 263 -0.44 -8.03 30.13
N ASN A 264 -1.56 -7.31 29.93
CA ASN A 264 -1.85 -6.10 30.70
C ASN A 264 -2.71 -6.34 31.94
N TYR A 265 -3.58 -7.37 31.95
CA TYR A 265 -4.62 -7.54 32.97
C TYR A 265 -4.62 -8.89 33.68
N ILE A 266 -4.08 -9.95 33.07
CA ILE A 266 -4.12 -11.31 33.64
C ILE A 266 -2.76 -11.70 34.21
N LEU A 267 -1.70 -11.50 33.43
CA LEU A 267 -0.37 -11.99 33.76
C LEU A 267 0.41 -10.99 34.61
N PRO A 268 1.29 -11.48 35.50
CA PRO A 268 2.35 -10.67 36.10
C PRO A 268 3.18 -9.97 35.03
N LEU A 269 3.75 -8.81 35.35
CA LEU A 269 4.47 -7.96 34.40
C LEU A 269 5.57 -8.72 33.63
N SER A 270 6.38 -9.53 34.31
CA SER A 270 7.46 -10.32 33.70
C SER A 270 6.94 -11.30 32.64
N LEU A 271 5.87 -12.03 32.97
CA LEU A 271 5.23 -12.98 32.05
C LEU A 271 4.50 -12.27 30.91
N GLY A 272 3.84 -11.14 31.17
CA GLY A 272 3.18 -10.35 30.13
C GLY A 272 4.17 -9.78 29.11
N VAL A 273 5.35 -9.35 29.58
CA VAL A 273 6.44 -8.88 28.73
C VAL A 273 7.04 -10.02 27.91
N ALA A 274 7.31 -11.18 28.53
CA ALA A 274 7.78 -12.36 27.81
C ALA A 274 6.78 -12.84 26.74
N LEU A 275 5.48 -12.82 27.07
CA LEU A 275 4.41 -13.13 26.12
C LEU A 275 4.44 -12.16 24.92
N THR A 276 4.57 -10.87 25.17
CA THR A 276 4.66 -9.85 24.12
C THR A 276 5.87 -10.11 23.21
N ALA A 277 7.03 -10.43 23.79
CA ALA A 277 8.24 -10.75 23.02
C ALA A 277 8.05 -11.98 22.12
N ALA A 278 7.45 -13.05 22.65
CA ALA A 278 7.18 -14.27 21.89
C ALA A 278 6.25 -14.01 20.69
N PHE A 279 5.24 -13.17 20.87
CA PHE A 279 4.27 -12.86 19.81
C PHE A 279 4.76 -11.80 18.80
N LEU A 280 5.87 -11.11 19.03
CA LEU A 280 6.54 -10.35 17.97
C LEU A 280 7.09 -11.25 16.86
N LEU A 281 7.47 -12.49 17.19
CA LEU A 281 7.86 -13.49 16.18
C LEU A 281 6.67 -13.92 15.30
N PHE A 282 5.45 -13.91 15.86
CA PHE A 282 4.25 -14.21 15.10
C PHE A 282 4.02 -13.22 13.96
N ASP A 283 4.30 -11.92 14.16
CA ASP A 283 4.19 -10.92 13.08
C ASP A 283 5.16 -11.20 11.92
N ILE A 284 6.38 -11.62 12.23
CA ILE A 284 7.38 -12.01 11.22
C ILE A 284 6.85 -13.22 10.44
N MET A 285 6.36 -14.25 11.14
CA MET A 285 5.78 -15.45 10.51
C MET A 285 4.57 -15.10 9.64
N LEU A 286 3.69 -14.23 10.10
CA LEU A 286 2.50 -13.79 9.38
C LEU A 286 2.88 -13.03 8.10
N LEU A 287 3.88 -12.15 8.15
CA LEU A 287 4.41 -11.43 6.98
C LEU A 287 5.09 -12.39 5.98
N MET A 288 5.85 -13.37 6.48
CA MET A 288 6.44 -14.42 5.63
C MET A 288 5.36 -15.25 4.93
N TRP A 289 4.30 -15.60 5.64
CA TRP A 289 3.17 -16.32 5.06
C TRP A 289 2.44 -15.48 4.00
N GLN A 290 2.18 -14.20 4.26
CA GLN A 290 1.60 -13.28 3.27
C GLN A 290 2.47 -13.16 2.01
N LYS A 291 3.80 -13.07 2.18
CA LYS A 291 4.77 -13.07 1.08
C LYS A 291 4.67 -14.36 0.25
N GLU A 292 4.56 -15.52 0.89
CA GLU A 292 4.43 -16.79 0.19
C GLU A 292 3.08 -16.90 -0.55
N MET A 293 1.99 -16.39 0.03
CA MET A 293 0.70 -16.30 -0.67
C MET A 293 0.77 -15.37 -1.88
N ALA A 294 1.48 -14.24 -1.77
CA ALA A 294 1.74 -13.35 -2.92
C ALA A 294 2.59 -14.05 -3.99
N ARG A 295 3.60 -14.81 -3.59
CA ARG A 295 4.43 -15.63 -4.50
C ARG A 295 3.59 -16.61 -5.29
N LYS A 296 2.71 -17.35 -4.64
CA LYS A 296 1.81 -18.31 -5.31
C LYS A 296 0.96 -17.62 -6.39
N ASN A 297 0.35 -16.48 -6.07
CA ASN A 297 -0.44 -15.72 -7.06
C ASN A 297 0.40 -15.28 -8.26
N TYR A 298 1.65 -14.87 -8.02
CA TYR A 298 2.59 -14.53 -9.08
C TYR A 298 2.94 -15.75 -9.95
N GLU A 299 3.26 -16.90 -9.36
CA GLU A 299 3.60 -18.13 -10.11
C GLU A 299 2.41 -18.64 -10.95
N ILE A 300 1.18 -18.54 -10.42
CA ILE A 300 -0.05 -18.84 -11.16
C ILE A 300 -0.16 -17.92 -12.39
N LYS A 301 0.04 -16.60 -12.22
CA LYS A 301 -0.03 -15.66 -13.34
C LYS A 301 1.10 -15.86 -14.35
N LYS A 302 2.31 -16.14 -13.87
CA LYS A 302 3.49 -16.43 -14.69
C LYS A 302 3.30 -17.69 -15.53
N SER A 303 2.77 -18.75 -14.93
CA SER A 303 2.43 -19.98 -15.66
C SER A 303 1.33 -19.77 -16.71
N GLN A 304 0.31 -18.94 -16.41
CA GLN A 304 -0.67 -18.49 -17.40
C GLN A 304 0.01 -17.85 -18.63
N TYR A 305 0.91 -16.88 -18.42
CA TYR A 305 1.61 -16.21 -19.53
C TYR A 305 2.54 -17.14 -20.32
N TYR A 306 3.25 -18.05 -19.65
CA TYR A 306 4.04 -19.05 -20.37
C TYR A 306 3.19 -20.01 -21.20
N GLN A 307 1.99 -20.37 -20.73
CA GLN A 307 1.06 -21.18 -21.52
C GLN A 307 0.55 -20.39 -22.74
N GLU A 308 0.19 -19.11 -22.57
CA GLU A 308 -0.20 -18.24 -23.67
C GLU A 308 0.89 -18.12 -24.74
N ILE A 309 2.14 -17.88 -24.33
CA ILE A 309 3.28 -17.80 -25.24
C ILE A 309 3.46 -19.12 -26.00
N ARG A 310 3.42 -20.27 -25.31
CA ARG A 310 3.54 -21.59 -25.96
C ARG A 310 2.42 -21.87 -26.94
N ASP A 311 1.19 -21.49 -26.61
CA ASP A 311 0.04 -21.68 -27.49
C ASP A 311 0.13 -20.78 -28.73
N LEU A 312 0.65 -19.56 -28.58
CA LEU A 312 0.91 -18.64 -29.69
C LEU A 312 2.07 -19.14 -30.57
N ASP A 313 3.18 -19.58 -29.99
CA ASP A 313 4.32 -20.12 -30.73
C ASP A 313 3.92 -21.34 -31.57
N LYS A 314 3.07 -22.23 -31.03
CA LYS A 314 2.49 -23.34 -31.80
C LYS A 314 1.65 -22.86 -33.00
N LYS A 315 0.82 -21.83 -32.82
CA LYS A 315 0.02 -21.25 -33.91
C LYS A 315 0.89 -20.58 -34.98
N ILE A 316 1.98 -19.94 -34.57
CA ILE A 316 2.97 -19.35 -35.47
C ILE A 316 3.60 -20.43 -36.36
N MET A 317 3.97 -21.57 -35.79
CA MET A 317 4.54 -22.70 -36.54
C MET A 317 3.54 -23.36 -37.51
N LEU A 318 2.26 -23.40 -37.15
CA LEU A 318 1.23 -24.10 -37.93
C LEU A 318 0.52 -23.22 -38.96
N ASN A 319 0.51 -21.89 -38.81
CA ASN A 319 -0.33 -21.00 -39.63
C ASN A 319 0.46 -19.80 -40.19
N CYS A 320 1.00 -19.97 -41.40
CA CYS A 320 1.75 -18.94 -42.11
C CYS A 320 0.91 -17.70 -42.46
N ALA A 321 -0.40 -17.85 -42.69
CA ALA A 321 -1.25 -16.74 -43.15
C ALA A 321 -1.43 -15.65 -42.09
N ASN A 322 -1.46 -16.02 -40.81
CA ASN A 322 -1.64 -15.09 -39.68
C ASN A 322 -0.36 -14.91 -38.85
N PHE A 323 0.80 -15.23 -39.41
CA PHE A 323 2.09 -15.21 -38.73
C PHE A 323 2.35 -13.88 -37.99
N LEU A 324 2.17 -12.76 -38.69
CA LEU A 324 2.46 -11.43 -38.15
C LEU A 324 1.54 -11.06 -36.96
N LYS A 325 0.25 -11.42 -37.04
CA LYS A 325 -0.72 -11.22 -35.94
C LYS A 325 -0.31 -12.00 -34.69
N TYR A 326 0.01 -13.29 -34.83
CA TYR A 326 0.40 -14.12 -33.70
C TYR A 326 1.76 -13.73 -33.13
N GLN A 327 2.70 -13.29 -33.97
CA GLN A 327 3.98 -12.76 -33.52
C GLN A 327 3.80 -11.49 -32.67
N GLN A 328 2.94 -10.56 -33.09
CA GLN A 328 2.62 -9.37 -32.31
C GLN A 328 1.95 -9.71 -30.96
N GLN A 329 1.00 -10.65 -30.96
CA GLN A 329 0.38 -11.14 -29.72
C GLN A 329 1.42 -11.77 -28.79
N CYS A 330 2.34 -12.58 -29.32
CA CYS A 330 3.40 -13.21 -28.54
C CYS A 330 4.35 -12.16 -27.92
N LEU A 331 4.72 -11.13 -28.68
CA LEU A 331 5.51 -10.00 -28.18
C LEU A 331 4.77 -9.25 -27.06
N LEU A 332 3.48 -9.00 -27.20
CA LEU A 332 2.66 -8.34 -26.18
C LEU A 332 2.63 -9.16 -24.88
N VAL A 333 2.37 -10.46 -24.95
CA VAL A 333 2.32 -11.34 -23.77
C VAL A 333 3.70 -11.44 -23.09
N ARG A 334 4.79 -11.47 -23.86
CA ARG A 334 6.16 -11.42 -23.30
C ARG A 334 6.42 -10.13 -22.54
N GLU A 335 5.83 -9.02 -22.98
CA GLU A 335 5.96 -7.73 -22.33
C GLU A 335 5.10 -7.63 -21.07
N GLN A 336 3.89 -8.22 -21.07
CA GLN A 336 3.08 -8.39 -19.86
C GLN A 336 3.82 -9.25 -18.83
N LEU A 337 4.46 -10.33 -19.26
CA LEU A 337 5.28 -11.18 -18.39
C LEU A 337 6.44 -10.40 -17.78
N ASN A 338 7.07 -9.49 -18.52
CA ASN A 338 8.15 -8.65 -17.98
C ASN A 338 7.62 -7.66 -16.93
N GLU A 339 6.44 -7.08 -17.14
CA GLU A 339 5.79 -6.23 -16.14
C GLU A 339 5.41 -7.01 -14.88
N LEU A 340 4.89 -8.23 -15.06
CA LEU A 340 4.62 -9.13 -13.95
C LEU A 340 5.88 -9.41 -13.12
N GLU A 341 7.04 -9.59 -13.76
CA GLU A 341 8.31 -9.78 -13.06
C GLU A 341 8.75 -8.54 -12.28
N ILE A 342 8.61 -7.35 -12.86
CA ILE A 342 8.95 -6.09 -12.17
C ILE A 342 8.02 -5.86 -10.98
N SER A 343 6.73 -6.09 -11.17
CA SER A 343 5.71 -6.02 -10.12
C SER A 343 6.01 -7.00 -8.98
N TRP A 344 6.38 -8.24 -9.32
CA TRP A 344 6.75 -9.25 -8.33
C TRP A 344 8.03 -8.89 -7.57
N GLN A 345 9.10 -8.48 -8.26
CA GLN A 345 10.34 -8.06 -7.60
C GLN A 345 10.12 -6.85 -6.68
N THR A 346 9.26 -5.91 -7.08
CA THR A 346 8.85 -4.77 -6.24
C THR A 346 8.08 -5.24 -5.00
N THR A 347 7.11 -6.14 -5.19
CA THR A 347 6.29 -6.70 -4.12
C THR A 347 7.14 -7.49 -3.13
N GLN A 348 8.02 -8.35 -3.63
CA GLN A 348 8.98 -9.14 -2.84
C GLN A 348 9.91 -8.24 -2.02
N ALA A 349 10.47 -7.19 -2.64
CA ALA A 349 11.32 -6.23 -1.94
C ALA A 349 10.53 -5.49 -0.85
N THR A 350 9.28 -5.11 -1.11
CA THR A 350 8.41 -4.43 -0.15
C THR A 350 8.06 -5.35 1.03
N PHE A 351 7.78 -6.63 0.79
CA PHE A 351 7.61 -7.62 1.85
C PHE A 351 8.89 -7.79 2.66
N ASN A 352 10.06 -7.91 2.03
CA ASN A 352 11.33 -8.00 2.74
C ASN A 352 11.59 -6.75 3.60
N PHE A 353 11.24 -5.57 3.10
CA PHE A 353 11.34 -4.32 3.86
C PHE A 353 10.45 -4.33 5.10
N ASN A 354 9.19 -4.77 4.97
CA ASN A 354 8.28 -4.92 6.11
C ASN A 354 8.69 -6.03 7.09
N ILE A 355 9.24 -7.15 6.59
CA ILE A 355 9.79 -8.22 7.43
C ILE A 355 11.00 -7.70 8.22
N MET A 356 11.89 -6.95 7.58
CA MET A 356 13.00 -6.30 8.27
C MET A 356 12.50 -5.31 9.32
N ALA A 357 11.48 -4.51 9.01
CA ALA A 357 10.85 -3.62 9.98
C ALA A 357 10.35 -4.40 11.22
N ALA A 358 9.67 -5.53 11.01
CA ALA A 358 9.22 -6.42 12.07
C ALA A 358 10.39 -6.95 12.92
N ILE A 359 11.47 -7.40 12.26
CA ILE A 359 12.68 -7.89 12.91
C ILE A 359 13.33 -6.79 13.75
N PHE A 360 13.43 -5.56 13.25
CA PHE A 360 13.98 -4.44 14.01
C PHE A 360 13.15 -4.13 15.26
N VAL A 361 11.82 -4.19 15.17
CA VAL A 361 10.94 -4.03 16.34
C VAL A 361 11.12 -5.19 17.33
N ALA A 362 11.14 -6.43 16.84
CA ALA A 362 11.34 -7.61 17.68
C ALA A 362 12.69 -7.58 18.39
N LEU A 363 13.79 -7.41 17.65
CA LEU A 363 15.15 -7.30 18.19
C LEU A 363 15.26 -6.12 19.16
N GLY A 364 14.69 -4.97 18.83
CA GLY A 364 14.67 -3.83 19.72
C GLY A 364 14.03 -4.15 21.06
N PHE A 365 12.89 -4.83 21.02
CA PHE A 365 12.21 -5.32 22.22
C PHE A 365 13.06 -6.33 23.00
N PHE A 366 13.64 -7.33 22.35
CA PHE A 366 14.49 -8.33 23.01
C PHE A 366 15.75 -7.71 23.63
N VAL A 367 16.42 -6.80 22.93
CA VAL A 367 17.60 -6.09 23.44
C VAL A 367 17.23 -5.26 24.67
N SER A 368 16.11 -4.54 24.65
CA SER A 368 15.62 -3.79 25.82
C SER A 368 15.31 -4.67 27.03
N LEU A 369 15.00 -5.96 26.83
CA LEU A 369 14.74 -6.90 27.94
C LEU A 369 16.00 -7.48 28.56
N ILE A 370 17.00 -7.79 27.74
CA ILE A 370 18.19 -8.53 28.19
C ILE A 370 19.29 -7.57 28.65
N ALA A 371 19.36 -6.37 28.07
CA ALA A 371 20.45 -5.43 28.31
C ALA A 371 19.97 -4.18 29.07
N PRO A 372 20.18 -4.10 30.39
CA PRO A 372 19.88 -2.88 31.15
C PRO A 372 20.83 -1.73 30.75
N GLY A 373 20.47 -0.50 31.12
CA GLY A 373 21.31 0.68 30.85
C GLY A 373 21.34 1.07 29.37
N VAL A 374 22.54 1.11 28.78
CA VAL A 374 22.76 1.50 27.37
C VAL A 374 22.01 0.59 26.39
N GLY A 375 21.80 -0.68 26.76
CA GLY A 375 21.03 -1.63 25.96
C GLY A 375 19.59 -1.18 25.69
N VAL A 376 18.95 -0.48 26.63
CA VAL A 376 17.58 0.02 26.44
C VAL A 376 17.52 1.08 25.35
N PHE A 377 18.53 1.95 25.25
CA PHE A 377 18.61 2.96 24.18
C PHE A 377 18.85 2.32 22.80
N LEU A 378 19.69 1.29 22.74
CA LEU A 378 19.89 0.53 21.50
C LEU A 378 18.60 -0.17 21.08
N GLY A 379 17.92 -0.84 22.02
CA GLY A 379 16.65 -1.50 21.75
C GLY A 379 15.56 -0.53 21.29
N TYR A 380 15.44 0.63 21.96
CA TYR A 380 14.57 1.72 21.53
C TYR A 380 14.88 2.20 20.12
N SER A 381 16.16 2.44 19.80
CA SER A 381 16.57 2.92 18.47
C SER A 381 16.17 1.92 17.38
N MET A 382 16.34 0.62 17.63
CA MET A 382 15.89 -0.42 16.72
C MET A 382 14.36 -0.41 16.54
N CYS A 383 13.58 -0.30 17.62
CA CYS A 383 12.12 -0.18 17.53
C CYS A 383 11.67 1.05 16.73
N VAL A 384 12.30 2.21 16.95
CA VAL A 384 11.99 3.45 16.24
C VAL A 384 12.32 3.34 14.75
N ILE A 385 13.46 2.75 14.41
CA ILE A 385 13.82 2.47 13.01
C ILE A 385 12.80 1.54 12.37
N GLY A 386 12.43 0.43 13.05
CA GLY A 386 11.43 -0.52 12.57
C GLY A 386 10.06 0.14 12.35
N ALA A 387 9.59 0.95 13.30
CA ALA A 387 8.34 1.69 13.15
C ALA A 387 8.39 2.71 11.99
N ALA A 388 9.50 3.43 11.82
CA ALA A 388 9.71 4.35 10.72
C ALA A 388 9.71 3.63 9.37
N MET A 389 10.29 2.42 9.29
CA MET A 389 10.21 1.57 8.12
C MET A 389 8.76 1.18 7.82
N TYR A 390 8.00 0.69 8.81
CA TYR A 390 6.57 0.37 8.60
C TYR A 390 5.75 1.55 8.10
N MET A 391 6.02 2.78 8.53
CA MET A 391 5.33 3.96 8.03
C MET A 391 5.78 4.38 6.61
N SER A 392 6.92 3.88 6.15
CA SER A 392 7.55 4.29 4.88
C SER A 392 7.41 3.26 3.76
N PHE A 393 6.79 2.11 4.02
CA PHE A 393 6.75 0.98 3.07
C PHE A 393 6.15 1.32 1.70
N GLU A 394 5.09 2.13 1.65
CA GLU A 394 4.47 2.54 0.36
C GLU A 394 5.46 3.35 -0.48
N SER A 395 6.17 4.30 0.14
CA SER A 395 7.18 5.11 -0.55
C SER A 395 8.38 4.28 -1.01
N TYR A 396 8.75 3.24 -0.24
CA TYR A 396 9.79 2.29 -0.62
C TYR A 396 9.37 1.46 -1.85
N GLY A 397 8.13 0.96 -1.89
CA GLY A 397 7.62 0.21 -3.03
C GLY A 397 7.67 1.03 -4.33
N VAL A 398 7.24 2.30 -4.28
CA VAL A 398 7.33 3.21 -5.43
C VAL A 398 8.79 3.47 -5.86
N TYR A 399 9.68 3.70 -4.90
CA TYR A 399 11.11 3.85 -5.17
C TYR A 399 11.68 2.61 -5.87
N LYS A 400 11.36 1.41 -5.36
CA LYS A 400 11.86 0.15 -5.90
C LYS A 400 11.32 -0.15 -7.30
N ASN A 401 10.05 0.12 -7.55
CA ASN A 401 9.42 -0.05 -8.86
C ASN A 401 10.16 0.77 -9.93
N ASN A 402 10.39 2.05 -9.65
CA ASN A 402 11.07 2.95 -10.59
C ASN A 402 12.56 2.60 -10.77
N GLN A 403 13.21 2.06 -9.73
CA GLN A 403 14.56 1.52 -9.85
C GLN A 403 14.60 0.38 -10.87
N LEU A 404 13.67 -0.57 -10.79
CA LEU A 404 13.62 -1.74 -11.68
C LEU A 404 13.28 -1.34 -13.12
N HIS A 405 12.33 -0.42 -13.32
CA HIS A 405 12.06 0.11 -14.65
C HIS A 405 13.26 0.87 -15.23
N LEU A 406 14.03 1.60 -14.42
CA LEU A 406 15.27 2.23 -14.89
C LEU A 406 16.30 1.18 -15.33
N THR A 407 16.46 0.09 -14.58
CA THR A 407 17.34 -1.02 -14.97
C THR A 407 16.89 -1.62 -16.30
N GLN A 408 15.59 -1.90 -16.47
CA GLN A 408 15.02 -2.44 -17.70
C GLN A 408 15.17 -1.46 -18.88
N ALA A 409 14.94 -0.17 -18.66
CA ALA A 409 15.07 0.90 -19.66
C ALA A 409 16.52 1.07 -20.13
N THR A 410 17.49 0.95 -19.20
CA THR A 410 18.92 0.96 -19.51
C THR A 410 19.32 -0.25 -20.35
N LEU A 411 18.86 -1.46 -19.99
CA LEU A 411 19.14 -2.69 -20.75
C LEU A 411 18.54 -2.65 -22.17
N ARG A 412 17.38 -2.01 -22.33
CA ARG A 412 16.69 -1.86 -23.61
C ARG A 412 17.07 -0.61 -24.40
N GLN A 413 17.90 0.26 -23.82
CA GLN A 413 18.26 1.57 -24.37
C GLN A 413 17.04 2.42 -24.79
N LYS A 414 15.91 2.28 -24.08
CA LYS A 414 14.64 2.97 -24.39
C LYS A 414 14.11 3.69 -23.16
N ASN A 415 13.73 4.96 -23.29
CA ASN A 415 13.14 5.78 -22.23
C ASN A 415 14.01 5.92 -20.95
N GLN A 416 15.33 5.76 -21.05
CA GLN A 416 16.25 5.79 -19.90
C GLN A 416 16.19 7.14 -19.15
N ASN A 417 16.26 8.26 -19.85
CA ASN A 417 16.22 9.61 -19.23
C ASN A 417 14.94 9.84 -18.43
N TYR A 418 13.82 9.35 -18.94
CA TYR A 418 12.53 9.45 -18.28
C TYR A 418 12.54 8.67 -16.94
N TYR A 419 12.90 7.38 -16.96
CA TYR A 419 12.96 6.59 -15.72
C TYR A 419 14.06 7.06 -14.76
N ALA A 420 15.16 7.64 -15.26
CA ALA A 420 16.21 8.20 -14.42
C ALA A 420 15.69 9.40 -13.62
N SER A 421 14.92 10.28 -14.25
CA SER A 421 14.29 11.43 -13.57
C SER A 421 13.29 10.98 -12.50
N LEU A 422 12.45 9.99 -12.82
CA LEU A 422 11.44 9.45 -11.91
C LEU A 422 12.08 8.75 -10.72
N PHE A 423 13.12 7.94 -10.97
CA PHE A 423 13.92 7.29 -9.93
C PHE A 423 14.54 8.31 -8.98
N LYS A 424 15.17 9.38 -9.50
CA LYS A 424 15.76 10.45 -8.67
C LYS A 424 14.71 11.11 -7.77
N GLN A 425 13.54 11.42 -8.32
CA GLN A 425 12.43 12.00 -7.55
C GLN A 425 11.93 11.05 -6.46
N THR A 426 11.70 9.77 -6.78
CA THR A 426 11.14 8.81 -5.82
C THR A 426 12.14 8.35 -4.78
N LYS A 427 13.44 8.32 -5.11
CA LYS A 427 14.53 8.13 -4.15
C LYS A 427 14.52 9.25 -3.10
N GLY A 428 14.47 10.51 -3.53
CA GLY A 428 14.38 11.66 -2.62
C GLY A 428 13.14 11.58 -1.73
N ASN A 429 11.97 11.29 -2.31
CA ASN A 429 10.72 11.16 -1.56
C ASN A 429 10.78 10.05 -0.51
N PHE A 430 11.38 8.89 -0.83
CA PHE A 430 11.54 7.78 0.11
C PHE A 430 12.39 8.19 1.31
N TYR A 431 13.60 8.72 1.09
CA TYR A 431 14.48 9.12 2.20
C TYR A 431 13.89 10.24 3.06
N VAL A 432 13.22 11.23 2.44
CA VAL A 432 12.52 12.28 3.18
C VAL A 432 11.38 11.69 4.01
N THR A 433 10.62 10.73 3.48
CA THR A 433 9.53 10.06 4.21
C THR A 433 10.08 9.24 5.37
N LEU A 434 11.12 8.45 5.14
CA LEU A 434 11.78 7.67 6.18
C LEU A 434 12.36 8.55 7.28
N GLY A 435 13.09 9.61 6.91
CA GLY A 435 13.65 10.57 7.87
C GLY A 435 12.57 11.30 8.67
N LYS A 436 11.47 11.72 8.03
CA LYS A 436 10.32 12.32 8.72
C LYS A 436 9.70 11.34 9.72
N ASN A 437 9.45 10.10 9.31
CA ASN A 437 8.84 9.07 10.14
C ASN A 437 9.76 8.61 11.29
N LEU A 438 11.08 8.78 11.13
CA LEU A 438 12.08 8.49 12.15
C LEU A 438 12.19 9.61 13.19
N ILE A 439 12.30 10.86 12.76
CA ILE A 439 12.67 11.99 13.62
C ILE A 439 11.45 12.67 14.23
N LEU A 440 10.39 12.88 13.43
CA LEU A 440 9.30 13.77 13.81
C LEU A 440 8.52 13.27 15.03
N PRO A 441 8.20 11.97 15.17
CA PRO A 441 7.55 11.48 16.39
C PRO A 441 8.39 11.71 17.65
N SER A 442 9.72 11.50 17.59
CA SER A 442 10.61 11.79 18.70
C SER A 442 10.64 13.28 19.07
N ILE A 443 10.57 14.19 18.09
CA ILE A 443 10.43 15.64 18.33
C ILE A 443 9.12 15.93 19.05
N PHE A 444 8.00 15.38 18.57
CA PHE A 444 6.71 15.58 19.23
C PHE A 444 6.75 15.10 20.67
N LEU A 445 7.25 13.89 20.91
CA LEU A 445 7.36 13.34 22.24
C LEU A 445 8.24 14.22 23.14
N ALA A 446 9.46 14.57 22.70
CA ALA A 446 10.35 15.44 23.46
C ALA A 446 9.65 16.75 23.83
N THR A 447 8.88 17.33 22.91
CA THR A 447 8.10 18.53 23.15
C THR A 447 6.98 18.28 24.17
N PHE A 448 6.23 17.19 24.05
CA PHE A 448 5.17 16.80 25.00
C PHE A 448 5.70 16.56 26.41
N ILE A 449 6.90 15.97 26.54
CA ILE A 449 7.58 15.74 27.82
C ILE A 449 7.98 17.06 28.47
N MET A 450 8.51 18.01 27.69
CA MET A 450 8.91 19.31 28.21
C MET A 450 7.69 20.18 28.57
N SER A 451 6.68 20.20 27.71
CA SER A 451 5.40 20.86 27.96
C SER A 451 4.33 20.30 27.03
N TRP A 452 3.31 19.66 27.60
CA TRP A 452 2.20 19.10 26.83
C TRP A 452 1.43 20.18 26.04
N GLN A 453 1.35 21.41 26.57
CA GLN A 453 0.73 22.53 25.86
C GLN A 453 1.51 22.90 24.60
N VAL A 454 2.84 23.01 24.69
CA VAL A 454 3.70 23.29 23.53
C VAL A 454 3.63 22.13 22.52
N GLY A 455 3.59 20.89 23.01
CA GLY A 455 3.40 19.70 22.17
C GLY A 455 2.10 19.76 21.36
N LEU A 456 1.00 20.18 21.98
CA LEU A 456 -0.29 20.38 21.28
C LEU A 456 -0.23 21.50 20.24
N VAL A 457 0.39 22.63 20.56
CA VAL A 457 0.55 23.74 19.60
C VAL A 457 1.39 23.30 18.40
N LEU A 458 2.51 22.62 18.64
CA LEU A 458 3.37 22.10 17.58
C LEU A 458 2.62 21.07 16.71
N CYS A 459 1.85 20.17 17.33
CA CYS A 459 1.03 19.19 16.62
C CYS A 459 -0.03 19.87 15.75
N SER A 460 -0.74 20.86 16.30
CA SER A 460 -1.72 21.68 15.57
C SER A 460 -1.09 22.41 14.38
N ALA A 461 0.07 23.05 14.60
CA ALA A 461 0.80 23.75 13.54
C ALA A 461 1.24 22.78 12.42
N TYR A 462 1.76 21.61 12.79
CA TYR A 462 2.16 20.58 11.82
C TYR A 462 0.97 20.04 11.01
N LEU A 463 -0.15 19.75 11.66
CA LEU A 463 -1.39 19.34 10.98
C LEU A 463 -1.86 20.43 10.02
N THR A 464 -1.83 21.69 10.46
CA THR A 464 -2.18 22.86 9.63
C THR A 464 -1.26 22.98 8.42
N LEU A 465 0.05 22.79 8.59
CA LEU A 465 1.02 22.80 7.49
C LEU A 465 0.77 21.67 6.47
N ILE A 466 0.49 20.45 6.94
CA ILE A 466 0.13 19.33 6.04
C ILE A 466 -1.14 19.67 5.27
N LEU A 467 -2.16 20.20 5.94
CA LEU A 467 -3.41 20.58 5.31
C LEU A 467 -3.20 21.67 4.28
N CYS A 468 -2.42 22.71 4.61
CA CYS A 468 -2.08 23.80 3.71
C CYS A 468 -1.33 23.31 2.47
N GLN A 469 -0.30 22.47 2.63
CA GLN A 469 0.43 21.87 1.51
C GLN A 469 -0.50 21.07 0.59
N LYS A 470 -1.45 20.33 1.15
CA LYS A 470 -2.44 19.58 0.38
C LYS A 470 -3.43 20.49 -0.33
N CYS A 471 -3.91 21.54 0.32
CA CYS A 471 -4.78 22.55 -0.29
C CYS A 471 -4.07 23.27 -1.45
N LEU A 472 -2.79 23.63 -1.30
CA LEU A 472 -1.99 24.25 -2.36
C LEU A 472 -1.78 23.30 -3.54
N ALA A 473 -1.48 22.02 -3.26
CA ALA A 473 -1.35 20.99 -4.30
C ALA A 473 -2.68 20.70 -5.03
N TYR A 474 -3.82 20.89 -4.37
CA TYR A 474 -5.15 20.78 -4.99
C TYR A 474 -5.46 22.02 -5.85
N ARG A 475 -5.14 23.23 -5.36
CA ARG A 475 -5.37 24.50 -6.05
C ARG A 475 -4.52 24.63 -7.32
N SER A 476 -3.26 24.18 -7.29
CA SER A 476 -2.39 24.19 -8.49
C SER A 476 -2.85 23.25 -9.61
N LYS A 477 -3.78 22.32 -9.31
CA LYS A 477 -4.34 21.38 -10.28
C LYS A 477 -5.69 21.82 -10.85
N THR A 478 -6.39 22.72 -10.18
CA THR A 478 -7.73 23.18 -10.55
C THR A 478 -7.74 24.50 -11.32
N ILE A 479 -6.65 25.27 -11.28
CA ILE A 479 -6.47 26.46 -12.13
C ILE A 479 -5.76 26.01 -13.42
N PRO A 480 -6.45 25.92 -14.58
CA PRO A 480 -5.75 25.78 -15.84
C PRO A 480 -4.87 27.02 -16.02
N ILE A 481 -3.56 26.81 -16.17
CA ILE A 481 -2.65 27.86 -16.62
C ILE A 481 -3.16 28.26 -18.01
N ILE A 482 -3.84 29.40 -18.08
CA ILE A 482 -4.00 30.14 -19.33
C ILE A 482 -2.56 30.52 -19.70
N LYS A 483 -1.92 29.69 -20.52
CA LYS A 483 -0.79 30.14 -21.31
C LYS A 483 -1.39 31.18 -22.25
N ASN A 484 -1.20 32.45 -21.93
CA ASN A 484 -1.35 33.49 -22.93
C ASN A 484 -0.29 33.20 -23.98
N ASP A 485 -0.73 32.66 -25.11
CA ASP A 485 -0.04 32.78 -26.37
C ASP A 485 -0.02 34.28 -26.70
N VAL A 486 0.99 34.98 -26.19
CA VAL A 486 1.37 36.27 -26.76
C VAL A 486 2.13 35.93 -28.03
N GLU A 487 1.39 35.89 -29.14
CA GLU A 487 1.95 36.04 -30.48
C GLU A 487 2.80 37.32 -30.49
N ILE A 488 4.11 37.15 -30.49
CA ILE A 488 5.01 38.21 -30.92
C ILE A 488 4.89 38.23 -32.45
N LEU A 489 3.99 39.08 -32.95
CA LEU A 489 3.94 39.49 -34.34
C LEU A 489 5.28 40.15 -34.72
N PRO A 490 5.85 39.86 -35.90
CA PRO A 490 7.04 40.52 -36.38
C PRO A 490 6.65 41.91 -36.90
N THR A 491 6.95 42.97 -36.15
CA THR A 491 6.92 44.33 -36.71
C THR A 491 8.12 44.51 -37.64
N GLN A 492 7.83 44.39 -38.93
CA GLN A 492 8.63 44.93 -40.01
C GLN A 492 8.68 46.47 -39.93
N LEU A 493 9.84 46.97 -40.35
CA LEU A 493 10.16 48.36 -40.67
C LEU A 493 9.05 49.13 -41.39
N THR A 494 8.81 50.37 -40.97
CA THR A 494 8.53 51.49 -41.88
C THR A 494 9.16 52.77 -41.34
N VAL A 495 9.48 53.65 -42.29
CA VAL A 495 10.42 54.77 -42.30
C VAL A 495 9.90 55.99 -41.55
N GLY A 496 10.83 56.73 -40.93
CA GLY A 496 10.66 58.07 -40.37
C GLY A 496 11.98 58.55 -39.77
#